data_AF-A0A7Y2TXP0-F1
#
_entry.id   AF-A0A7Y2TXP0-F1
#
_cell.length_a   1.000
_cell.length_b   1.000
_cell.length_c   1.000
_cell.angle_alpha   90.00
_cell.angle_beta   90.00
_cell.angle_gamma   90.00
#
_symmetry.space_group_name_H-M   'P 1'
#
loop_
_entity.id
_entity.type
_entity.pdbx_description
1 polymer ?
#
loop_
_entity_poly.entity_id
_entity_poly.type
_entity_poly.pdbx_seq_one_letter_code
_entity_poly.pdbx_strand_id
1 'polypeptide(L)' 'MTVNTEQAEQMRSGQGFIAALDQSGGSSPKALKLYGVNEDAYSNEAEMFDQIHAMRARIVAAPAFTGDKVIG' A
#
# COMPACT_ATOMS: atom_id res chain seq x y z
N MET A 1 2.08 -7.37 -24.21
CA MET A 1 1.34 -7.51 -22.95
C MET A 1 -0.12 -7.68 -23.31
N THR A 2 -0.70 -8.86 -23.08
CA THR A 2 -2.15 -9.07 -23.16
C THR A 2 -2.77 -8.46 -21.90
N VAL A 3 -3.75 -7.58 -22.08
CA VAL A 3 -4.52 -7.02 -20.96
C VAL A 3 -5.39 -8.13 -20.39
N ASN A 4 -5.38 -8.30 -19.06
CA ASN A 4 -6.35 -9.15 -18.39
C ASN A 4 -7.72 -8.45 -18.47
N THR A 5 -8.64 -9.04 -19.22
CA THR A 5 -9.97 -8.47 -19.49
C THR A 5 -10.79 -8.28 -18.22
N GLU A 6 -10.65 -9.17 -17.23
CA GLU A 6 -11.38 -9.08 -15.96
C GLU A 6 -10.92 -7.88 -15.13
N GLN A 7 -9.60 -7.67 -15.04
CA GLN A 7 -9.03 -6.50 -14.35
C GLN A 7 -9.38 -5.19 -15.06
N ALA A 8 -9.41 -5.19 -16.40
CA ALA A 8 -9.79 -4.00 -17.17
C ALA A 8 -11.25 -3.60 -16.96
N GLU A 9 -12.17 -4.56 -16.92
CA GLU A 9 -13.58 -4.30 -16.63
C GLU A 9 -13.80 -3.87 -15.17
N GLN A 10 -13.04 -4.44 -14.22
CA GLN A 10 -13.07 -4.02 -12.82
C GLN A 10 -12.62 -2.56 -12.67
N MET A 11 -11.56 -2.14 -13.36
CA MET A 11 -11.11 -0.74 -13.36
C MET A 11 -12.08 0.21 -14.07
N ARG A 12 -12.82 -0.27 -15.07
CA ARG A 12 -13.77 0.55 -15.84
C ARG A 12 -15.10 0.75 -15.13
N SER A 13 -15.60 -0.28 -14.45
CA SER A 13 -16.99 -0.36 -13.98
C SER A 13 -17.16 -0.77 -12.52
N GLY A 14 -16.08 -1.19 -11.85
CA GLY A 14 -16.09 -1.60 -10.46
C GLY A 14 -16.51 -0.46 -9.53
N GLN A 15 -17.40 -0.76 -8.58
CA GLN A 15 -17.87 0.19 -7.58
C GLN A 15 -16.93 0.17 -6.36
N GLY A 16 -15.81 0.89 -6.46
CA GLY A 16 -14.80 0.93 -5.42
C GLY A 16 -13.85 2.12 -5.53
N PHE A 17 -12.74 2.05 -4.82
CA PHE A 17 -11.66 3.03 -4.85
C PHE A 17 -10.30 2.34 -4.97
N ILE A 18 -9.27 3.15 -5.28
CA ILE A 18 -7.88 2.72 -5.38
C ILE A 18 -7.17 3.03 -4.06
N ALA A 19 -6.52 2.04 -3.48
CA ALA A 19 -5.65 2.23 -2.32
C ALA A 19 -4.22 2.50 -2.80
N ALA A 20 -3.82 3.78 -2.81
CA ALA A 20 -2.48 4.18 -3.22
C ALA A 20 -1.43 3.90 -2.11
N LEU A 21 -0.55 2.92 -2.34
CA LEU A 21 0.55 2.55 -1.44
C LEU A 21 1.94 2.87 -2.04
N ASP A 22 2.01 3.72 -3.07
CA ASP A 22 3.18 3.99 -3.92
C ASP A 22 4.15 5.07 -3.39
N GLN A 23 4.19 5.29 -2.07
CA GLN A 23 5.01 6.35 -1.48
C GLN A 23 6.51 6.16 -1.78
N SER A 24 7.18 7.24 -2.20
CA SER A 24 8.62 7.25 -2.45
C SER A 24 9.44 7.14 -1.15
N GLY A 25 10.73 6.83 -1.27
CA GLY A 25 11.63 6.75 -0.11
C GLY A 25 11.61 8.01 0.75
N GLY A 26 11.65 9.20 0.13
CA GLY A 26 11.61 10.47 0.85
C GLY A 26 10.30 10.75 1.61
N SER A 27 9.19 10.10 1.24
CA SER A 27 7.89 10.24 1.94
C SER A 27 7.63 9.12 2.95
N SER A 28 8.48 8.10 2.97
CA SER A 28 8.34 6.92 3.84
C SER A 28 8.45 7.25 5.34
N PRO A 29 9.36 8.13 5.82
CA PRO A 29 9.38 8.53 7.24
C PRO A 29 8.08 9.16 7.70
N LYS A 30 7.47 10.01 6.86
CA LYS A 30 6.20 10.66 7.16
C LYS A 30 5.06 9.65 7.23
N ALA A 31 5.01 8.69 6.29
CA ALA A 31 4.00 7.64 6.30
C ALA A 31 4.11 6.74 7.54
N LEU A 32 5.33 6.33 7.91
CA LEU A 32 5.60 5.56 9.12
C LEU A 32 5.18 6.31 10.38
N LYS A 33 5.52 7.59 10.49
CA LYS A 33 5.14 8.42 11.63
C LYS A 33 3.63 8.55 11.77
N LEU A 34 2.91 8.78 10.67
CA LEU A 34 1.45 8.81 10.67
C LEU A 34 0.82 7.45 11.02
N TYR A 35 1.53 6.37 10.73
CA TYR A 35 1.16 5.01 11.11
C TYR A 35 1.52 4.66 12.57
N GLY A 36 2.24 5.54 13.28
CA GLY A 36 2.65 5.36 14.68
C GLY A 36 4.05 4.74 14.86
N VAL A 37 4.83 4.60 13.78
CA VAL A 37 6.25 4.19 13.83
C VAL A 37 7.11 5.45 13.81
N ASN A 38 7.73 5.76 14.95
CA ASN A 38 8.59 6.93 15.10
C ASN A 38 9.99 6.70 14.49
N GLU A 39 10.73 7.79 14.27
CA GLU A 39 12.06 7.76 13.65
C GLU A 39 13.13 7.05 14.51
N ASP A 40 12.87 6.83 15.80
CA ASP A 40 13.71 6.05 16.71
C ASP A 40 13.52 4.53 16.57
N ALA A 41 12.54 4.08 15.77
CA ALA A 41 12.25 2.67 15.54
C ALA A 41 13.09 2.03 14.41
N TYR A 42 13.94 2.79 13.73
CA TYR A 42 14.85 2.33 12.69
C TYR A 42 16.14 3.15 12.70
N SER A 43 17.27 2.52 12.41
CA SER A 43 18.60 3.14 12.54
C SER A 43 19.19 3.59 11.20
N ASN A 44 18.61 3.13 10.09
CA ASN A 44 19.12 3.38 8.75
C ASN A 44 18.00 3.28 7.70
N GLU A 45 18.31 3.65 6.45
CA GLU A 45 17.34 3.63 5.35
C GLU A 45 16.83 2.23 5.03
N ALA A 46 17.67 1.19 5.13
CA ALA A 46 17.25 -0.19 4.84
C ALA A 46 16.18 -0.64 5.85
N GLU A 47 16.40 -0.42 7.14
CA GLU A 47 15.41 -0.70 8.18
C GLU A 47 14.13 0.11 8.01
N MET A 48 14.23 1.39 7.62
CA MET A 48 13.06 2.20 7.28
C MET A 48 12.26 1.59 6.11
N PHE A 49 12.94 1.09 5.08
CA PHE A 49 12.29 0.42 3.96
C PHE A 49 11.66 -0.92 4.33
N ASP A 50 12.26 -1.66 5.27
CA ASP A 50 11.65 -2.89 5.80
C ASP A 50 10.37 -2.57 6.59
N GLN A 51 10.37 -1.50 7.39
CA GLN A 51 9.20 -1.05 8.14
C GLN A 51 8.07 -0.59 7.21
N ILE A 52 8.37 0.20 6.16
CA ILE A 52 7.33 0.62 5.20
C ILE A 52 6.80 -0.58 4.42
N HIS A 53 7.65 -1.56 4.08
CA HIS A 53 7.23 -2.79 3.44
C HIS A 53 6.29 -3.60 4.35
N ALA A 54 6.64 -3.79 5.62
CA ALA A 54 5.81 -4.48 6.61
C ALA A 54 4.45 -3.80 6.79
N MET A 55 4.43 -2.46 6.87
CA MET A 55 3.19 -1.68 6.90
C MET A 55 2.32 -1.95 5.68
N ARG A 56 2.88 -1.88 4.46
CA ARG A 56 2.15 -2.12 3.20
C ARG A 56 1.62 -3.54 3.12
N ALA A 57 2.44 -4.53 3.47
CA ALA A 57 2.04 -5.94 3.50
C ALA A 57 0.86 -6.16 4.45
N ARG A 58 0.88 -5.55 5.64
CA ARG A 58 -0.23 -5.63 6.60
C ARG A 58 -1.52 -4.99 6.06
N ILE A 59 -1.43 -3.86 5.37
CA ILE A 59 -2.61 -3.20 4.78
C ILE A 59 -3.25 -4.09 3.71
N VAL A 60 -2.44 -4.61 2.78
CA VAL A 60 -2.93 -5.47 1.69
C VAL A 60 -3.46 -6.81 2.21
N ALA A 61 -2.91 -7.34 3.31
CA ALA A 61 -3.39 -8.57 3.94
C ALA A 61 -4.58 -8.37 4.90
N ALA A 62 -5.07 -7.13 5.07
CA ALA A 62 -6.18 -6.88 5.97
C ALA A 62 -7.47 -7.55 5.45
N PRO A 63 -8.36 -8.08 6.32
CA PRO A 63 -9.63 -8.67 5.91
C PRO A 63 -10.55 -7.74 5.11
N ALA A 64 -10.29 -6.42 5.14
CA ALA A 64 -11.01 -5.43 4.37
C ALA A 64 -10.57 -5.34 2.89
N PHE A 65 -9.41 -5.91 2.53
CA PHE A 65 -8.88 -6.00 1.17
C PHE A 65 -9.43 -7.24 0.47
N THR A 66 -10.75 -7.24 0.20
CA THR A 66 -11.44 -8.36 -0.46
C THR A 66 -11.56 -8.21 -1.97
N GLY A 67 -11.30 -7.02 -2.53
CA GLY A 67 -11.58 -6.69 -3.93
C GLY A 67 -12.96 -6.04 -4.14
N ASP A 68 -13.83 -6.01 -3.13
CA ASP A 68 -15.19 -5.45 -3.27
C ASP A 68 -15.21 -3.92 -3.20
N LYS A 69 -14.37 -3.34 -2.33
CA LYS A 69 -14.27 -1.89 -2.10
C LYS A 69 -12.95 -1.32 -2.61
N VAL A 70 -11.86 -2.05 -2.39
CA VAL A 70 -10.55 -1.72 -2.92
C VAL A 70 -10.36 -2.53 -4.19
N ILE A 71 -10.46 -1.86 -5.35
CA ILE A 71 -10.42 -2.51 -6.66
C ILE A 71 -9.05 -2.40 -7.34
N GLY A 72 -8.10 -1.73 -6.69
CA GLY A 72 -6.72 -1.54 -7.13
C GLY A 72 -5.85 -0.81 -6.15
#